data_AF-A0A9P8AKL9-F1
#
_entry.id   AF-A0A9P8AKL9-F1
#
_cell.length_a   1.000
_cell.length_b   1.000
_cell.length_c   1.000
_cell.angle_alpha   90.00
_cell.angle_beta   90.00
_cell.angle_gamma   90.00
#
_symmetry.space_group_name_H-M   'P 1'
#
loop_
_entity.id
_entity.type
_entity.pdbx_description
1 polymer ?
#
loop_
_entity_poly.entity_id
_entity_poly.type
_entity_poly.pdbx_seq_one_letter_code
_entity_poly.pdbx_strand_id
1 'polypeptide(L)'
;MFGVGIRRGVSPVMSQIVARQFSSLVKPISTFRPQTLIQQPEGPWSSLLGLIQRRFKSRGNTYQPSTLKRKRTFGFLARLRTKNGKKILQKRRQKGRWYLSH
;
A
#
# COMPACT_ATOMS: atom_id res chain seq x y z
N MET A 1 -28.53 -12.37 -28.14
CA MET A 1 -27.33 -12.59 -29.00
C MET A 1 -26.10 -12.29 -28.15
N PHE A 2 -25.51 -13.33 -27.55
CA PHE A 2 -24.30 -13.22 -26.72
C PHE A 2 -23.10 -13.57 -27.60
N GLY A 3 -22.17 -12.64 -27.78
CA GLY A 3 -20.89 -12.88 -28.47
C GLY A 3 -19.78 -13.05 -27.44
N VAL A 4 -19.29 -14.28 -27.27
CA VAL A 4 -18.08 -14.62 -26.50
C VAL A 4 -16.93 -14.75 -27.50
N GLY A 5 -15.92 -13.88 -27.39
CA GLY A 5 -14.68 -13.96 -28.16
C GLY A 5 -13.58 -14.65 -27.36
N ILE A 6 -13.10 -15.80 -27.87
CA ILE A 6 -12.08 -16.68 -27.28
C ILE A 6 -10.74 -16.52 -28.02
N ARG A 7 -9.66 -16.44 -27.23
CA ARG A 7 -8.22 -16.80 -27.45
C ARG A 7 -7.46 -16.32 -28.69
N ARG A 8 -6.28 -15.71 -28.45
CA ARG A 8 -4.92 -16.04 -28.97
C ARG A 8 -3.92 -15.41 -27.98
N GLY A 9 -2.76 -15.92 -27.57
CA GLY A 9 -1.91 -17.07 -27.85
C GLY A 9 -0.75 -17.01 -26.85
N VAL A 10 -0.07 -18.14 -26.64
CA VAL A 10 0.95 -18.38 -25.60
C VAL A 10 2.39 -18.26 -26.13
N SER A 11 3.28 -17.74 -25.27
CA SER A 11 4.74 -18.02 -25.13
C SER A 11 5.72 -17.46 -26.20
N PRO A 12 7.06 -17.43 -25.99
CA PRO A 12 7.86 -17.93 -24.86
C PRO A 12 9.00 -16.99 -24.33
N VAL A 13 9.46 -17.33 -23.12
CA VAL A 13 10.85 -17.41 -22.62
C VAL A 13 11.93 -16.59 -23.36
N MET A 14 12.51 -15.60 -22.66
CA MET A 14 13.85 -15.07 -22.95
C MET A 14 14.79 -15.42 -21.81
N SER A 15 15.59 -16.45 -22.05
CA SER A 15 16.78 -16.86 -21.30
C SER A 15 18.00 -16.17 -21.91
N GLN A 16 18.71 -15.34 -21.15
CA GLN A 16 20.14 -15.03 -21.32
C GLN A 16 20.68 -14.71 -19.91
N ILE A 17 21.38 -15.62 -19.23
CA ILE A 17 22.85 -15.81 -19.29
C ILE A 17 23.59 -14.47 -19.37
N VAL A 18 24.19 -14.04 -18.26
CA VAL A 18 25.64 -13.75 -18.14
C VAL A 18 25.96 -13.61 -16.65
N ALA A 19 26.69 -14.59 -16.13
CA ALA A 19 27.47 -14.44 -14.91
C ALA A 19 28.55 -13.39 -15.14
N ARG A 20 28.60 -12.34 -14.32
CA ARG A 20 29.79 -11.51 -14.16
C ARG A 20 30.02 -11.23 -12.67
N GLN A 21 30.69 -12.21 -12.10
CA GLN A 21 31.48 -12.09 -10.89
C GLN A 21 32.59 -11.07 -11.17
N PHE A 22 32.50 -9.89 -10.55
CA PHE A 22 33.65 -9.01 -10.34
C PHE A 22 33.76 -8.74 -8.85
N SER A 23 34.47 -9.65 -8.21
CA SER A 23 35.20 -9.40 -6.98
C SER A 23 36.30 -8.36 -7.25
N SER A 24 36.21 -7.22 -6.57
CA SER A 24 37.35 -6.35 -6.28
C SER A 24 37.01 -5.69 -4.95
N LEU A 25 37.38 -6.22 -3.78
CA LEU A 25 38.75 -6.41 -3.30
C LEU A 25 39.68 -5.25 -3.65
N VAL A 26 39.26 -4.01 -3.37
CA VAL A 26 40.07 -3.04 -2.62
C VAL A 26 39.12 -2.02 -1.98
N LYS A 27 39.15 -1.87 -0.65
CA LYS A 27 38.65 -0.66 0.03
C LYS A 27 39.87 0.07 0.58
N PRO A 28 40.41 1.09 -0.09
CA PRO A 28 41.28 2.07 0.55
C PRO A 28 40.40 3.28 0.88
N ILE A 29 40.32 3.79 2.09
CA ILE A 29 41.40 4.14 2.99
C ILE A 29 40.79 4.09 4.38
N SER A 30 41.48 3.45 5.32
CA SER A 30 41.22 3.62 6.73
C SER A 30 41.51 5.09 7.06
N THR A 31 40.48 5.94 7.00
CA THR A 31 40.55 7.20 7.71
C THR A 31 40.73 6.82 9.17
N PHE A 32 41.92 7.15 9.68
CA PHE A 32 42.29 7.06 11.08
C PHE A 32 41.13 7.65 11.88
N ARG A 33 40.31 6.79 12.50
CA ARG A 33 39.27 7.26 13.42
C ARG A 33 40.04 7.64 14.67
N PRO A 34 40.17 8.94 15.03
CA PRO A 34 40.77 9.27 16.31
C PRO A 34 39.88 8.58 17.36
N GLN A 35 40.47 7.64 18.11
CA GLN A 35 39.85 7.18 19.34
C GLN A 35 39.95 8.35 20.31
N THR A 36 39.05 9.33 20.18
CA THR A 36 38.66 10.07 21.37
C THR A 36 38.06 9.01 22.27
N LEU A 37 38.70 8.72 23.41
CA LEU A 37 38.10 7.94 24.47
C LEU A 37 36.92 8.74 25.05
N ILE A 38 35.85 8.86 24.26
CA ILE A 38 34.53 9.15 24.79
C ILE A 38 34.07 7.82 25.34
N GLN A 39 34.36 7.63 26.62
CA GLN A 39 33.77 6.59 27.43
C GLN A 39 32.25 6.71 27.24
N GLN A 40 31.66 5.73 26.55
CA GLN A 40 30.22 5.61 26.52
C GLN A 40 29.75 5.55 27.98
N PRO A 41 28.71 6.29 28.38
CA PRO A 41 28.09 6.06 29.66
C PRO A 41 27.40 4.69 29.59
N GLU A 42 28.14 3.63 29.92
CA GLU A 42 27.63 2.29 30.25
C GLU A 42 26.96 2.35 31.64
N GLY A 43 26.14 3.38 31.85
CA GLY A 43 25.28 3.48 33.01
C GLY A 43 23.95 2.79 32.68
N PRO A 44 23.25 2.23 33.68
CA PRO A 44 21.97 1.52 33.51
C PRO A 44 20.85 2.36 32.84
N TRP A 45 21.12 3.64 32.59
CA TRP A 45 20.26 4.63 31.98
C TRP A 45 20.41 4.76 30.45
N SER A 46 21.44 4.18 29.81
CA SER A 46 21.57 4.17 28.34
C SER A 46 20.42 3.37 27.68
N SER A 47 19.97 2.31 28.35
CA SER A 47 18.78 1.53 28.07
C SER A 47 17.45 2.26 28.32
N LEU A 48 17.44 3.36 29.09
CA LEU A 48 16.21 4.11 29.38
C LEU A 48 15.76 4.96 28.18
N LEU A 49 16.70 5.43 27.36
CA LEU A 49 16.41 6.21 26.14
C LEU A 49 15.92 5.33 24.97
N GLY A 50 16.26 4.03 24.97
CA GLY A 50 15.85 3.07 23.93
C GLY A 50 14.41 2.55 24.05
N LEU A 51 13.73 2.78 25.18
CA LEU A 51 12.41 2.21 25.48
C LEU A 51 11.22 3.04 24.98
N ILE A 52 11.45 4.26 24.47
CA ILE A 52 10.37 5.15 24.00
C ILE A 52 10.28 5.08 22.47
N GLN A 53 9.95 3.92 21.93
CA GLN A 53 9.45 3.85 20.55
C GLN A 53 8.05 4.49 20.53
N ARG A 54 7.91 5.72 19.99
CA ARG A 54 6.60 6.35 19.73
C ARG A 54 5.82 5.54 18.68
N ARG A 55 5.10 4.52 19.13
CA ARG A 55 4.16 3.77 18.28
C ARG A 55 2.86 4.57 18.19
N PHE A 56 2.50 5.03 16.99
CA PHE A 56 1.21 5.68 16.77
C PHE A 56 0.08 4.70 17.09
N LYS A 57 -1.02 5.17 17.71
CA LYS A 57 -2.18 4.33 17.99
C LYS A 57 -2.69 3.72 16.68
N SER A 58 -2.87 2.40 16.67
CA SER A 58 -3.49 1.69 15.55
C SER A 58 -4.88 2.29 15.28
N ARG A 59 -5.11 2.76 14.06
CA ARG A 59 -6.40 3.34 13.64
C ARG A 59 -7.31 2.20 13.22
N GLY A 60 -8.19 1.74 14.12
CA GLY A 60 -9.04 0.57 13.90
C GLY A 60 -10.55 0.82 13.91
N ASN A 61 -11.01 2.05 14.17
CA ASN A 61 -12.42 2.34 14.45
C ASN A 61 -13.12 3.24 13.40
N THR A 62 -12.54 3.37 12.20
CA THR A 62 -13.07 4.23 11.11
C THR A 62 -14.50 3.87 10.71
N TYR A 63 -14.82 2.57 10.73
CA TYR A 63 -16.14 2.09 10.39
C TYR A 63 -16.94 1.77 11.65
N GLN A 64 -17.91 2.63 11.96
CA GLN A 64 -18.95 2.35 12.95
C GLN A 64 -20.27 2.09 12.19
N PRO A 65 -20.75 0.83 12.12
CA PRO A 65 -21.84 0.47 11.25
C PRO A 65 -23.15 1.12 11.70
N SER A 66 -23.77 1.88 10.79
CA SER A 66 -25.12 2.40 10.99
C SER A 66 -25.89 2.36 9.68
N THR A 67 -26.97 1.56 9.65
CA THR A 67 -27.75 1.31 8.43
C THR A 67 -28.41 2.58 7.92
N LEU A 68 -28.97 3.39 8.81
CA LEU A 68 -29.58 4.67 8.46
C LEU A 68 -28.58 5.62 7.79
N LYS A 69 -27.37 5.82 8.37
CA LYS A 69 -26.35 6.68 7.76
C LYS A 69 -25.94 6.14 6.40
N ARG A 70 -25.66 4.84 6.30
CA ARG A 70 -25.26 4.16 5.05
C ARG A 70 -26.28 4.36 3.93
N LYS A 71 -27.58 4.18 4.19
CA LYS A 71 -28.63 4.31 3.16
C LYS A 71 -28.92 5.76 2.78
N ARG A 72 -28.81 6.71 3.73
CA ARG A 72 -28.96 8.15 3.44
C ARG A 72 -27.82 8.72 2.59
N THR A 73 -26.57 8.31 2.84
CA THR A 73 -25.41 8.85 2.11
C THR A 73 -25.08 8.08 0.84
N PHE A 74 -25.20 6.75 0.86
CA PHE A 74 -24.73 5.88 -0.22
C PHE A 74 -25.81 5.02 -0.86
N GLY A 75 -27.08 5.18 -0.47
CA GLY A 75 -28.21 4.47 -1.05
C GLY A 75 -28.60 4.98 -2.44
N PHE A 76 -29.46 4.22 -3.12
CA PHE A 76 -29.86 4.49 -4.51
C PHE A 76 -30.55 5.86 -4.68
N LEU A 77 -31.50 6.18 -3.80
CA LEU A 77 -32.21 7.47 -3.82
C LEU A 77 -31.25 8.66 -3.66
N ALA A 78 -30.23 8.53 -2.79
CA ALA A 78 -29.22 9.56 -2.59
C ALA A 78 -28.42 9.83 -3.88
N ARG A 79 -28.14 8.78 -4.66
CA ARG A 79 -27.49 8.92 -5.98
C ARG A 79 -28.41 9.55 -7.01
N LEU A 80 -29.70 9.20 -7.02
CA LEU A 80 -30.66 9.79 -7.96
C LEU A 80 -30.90 11.29 -7.75
N ARG A 81 -30.77 11.78 -6.51
CA ARG A 81 -31.05 13.19 -6.18
C ARG A 81 -30.16 14.19 -6.92
N THR A 82 -28.91 13.83 -7.21
CA THR A 82 -27.91 14.75 -7.78
C THR A 82 -27.55 14.38 -9.22
N LYS A 83 -27.21 15.39 -10.05
CA LYS A 83 -26.74 15.16 -11.43
C LYS A 83 -25.53 14.21 -11.47
N ASN A 84 -24.57 14.40 -10.54
CA ASN A 84 -23.38 13.55 -10.46
C ASN A 84 -23.70 12.13 -10.01
N GLY A 85 -24.63 11.95 -9.07
CA GLY A 85 -25.03 10.60 -8.64
C GLY A 85 -25.74 9.82 -9.74
N LYS A 86 -26.56 10.47 -10.58
CA LYS A 86 -27.15 9.83 -11.78
C LYS A 86 -26.06 9.34 -12.75
N LYS A 87 -25.01 10.15 -12.99
CA LYS A 87 -23.84 9.76 -13.81
C LYS A 87 -23.10 8.54 -13.23
N ILE A 88 -22.96 8.47 -11.90
CA ILE A 88 -22.35 7.29 -11.24
C ILE A 88 -23.16 6.03 -11.53
N LEU A 89 -24.49 6.09 -11.38
CA LEU A 89 -25.35 4.93 -11.65
C LEU A 89 -25.25 4.48 -13.12
N GLN A 90 -25.22 5.42 -14.06
CA GLN A 90 -25.04 5.11 -15.48
C GLN A 90 -23.70 4.40 -15.74
N LYS A 91 -22.59 4.91 -15.21
CA LYS A 91 -21.26 4.27 -15.34
C LYS A 91 -21.24 2.87 -14.72
N ARG A 92 -21.92 2.68 -13.59
CA ARG A 92 -22.01 1.37 -12.93
C ARG A 92 -22.82 0.37 -13.75
N ARG A 93 -23.92 0.80 -14.38
CA ARG A 93 -24.70 -0.02 -15.34
C ARG A 93 -23.88 -0.38 -16.57
N GLN A 94 -23.20 0.59 -17.18
CA GLN A 94 -22.34 0.36 -18.35
C GLN A 94 -21.22 -0.64 -18.05
N LYS A 95 -20.65 -0.60 -16.83
CA LYS A 95 -19.66 -1.59 -16.39
C LYS A 95 -20.27 -2.97 -16.05
N GLY A 96 -21.59 -3.09 -15.94
CA GLY A 96 -22.27 -4.34 -15.59
C GLY A 96 -22.14 -4.74 -14.12
N ARG A 97 -22.05 -3.77 -13.18
CA ARG A 97 -22.01 -4.09 -11.74
C ARG A 97 -23.37 -4.63 -11.30
N TRP A 98 -23.38 -5.78 -10.63
CA TRP A 98 -24.61 -6.38 -10.08
C TRP A 98 -25.29 -5.48 -9.04
N TYR A 99 -24.49 -4.86 -8.17
CA TYR A 99 -24.99 -3.90 -7.19
C TYR A 99 -24.62 -2.47 -7.59
N LEU A 100 -25.62 -1.61 -7.77
CA LEU A 100 -25.40 -0.23 -8.20
C LEU A 100 -25.16 0.74 -7.02
N SER A 101 -25.81 0.51 -5.88
CA SER A 101 -25.72 1.32 -4.68
C SER A 101 -25.93 0.43 -3.45
N HIS A 102 -25.75 0.98 -2.24
CA HIS A 102 -26.04 0.29 -0.99
C HIS A 102 -27.52 0.09 -0.73
#